data_AF-A0A972EYI7-F1
#
_entry.id   AF-A0A972EYI7-F1
#
_cell.length_a   1.000
_cell.length_b   1.000
_cell.length_c   1.000
_cell.angle_alpha   90.00
_cell.angle_beta   90.00
_cell.angle_gamma   90.00
#
_symmetry.space_group_name_H-M   'P 1'
#
loop_
_entity.id
_entity.type
_entity.pdbx_description
1 polymer ?
#
loop_
_entity_poly.entity_id
_entity_poly.type
_entity_poly.pdbx_seq_one_letter_code
_entity_poly.pdbx_strand_id
1 'polypeptide(L)'
;MKYVIVGNGVAANSAAEAIRKTDVAGSVTMLSRSRHCFYYVPALPEYLAGEKGVRDFTLHDLSWYERNAIDLRLGVEVTAVDPVAKSVVARGGESWSYDRLLLATGGRANIPPIKGIDADGVMTLRTIDDADRILERIAPARRVVVVGGGLLGLEAGNGLRRRGLAVSVIEVADRLLPRQTDPAASALLQQQLERMGFSFHLGVRIREIVRWKN
;
A
#
# COMPACT_ATOMS: atom_id res chain seq x y z
N MET A 1 20.70 1.60 -24.64
CA MET A 1 20.87 0.58 -23.57
C MET A 1 19.56 -0.20 -23.37
N LYS A 2 19.58 -1.41 -22.79
CA LYS A 2 18.37 -2.13 -22.32
C LYS A 2 18.20 -1.99 -20.81
N TYR A 3 17.19 -1.24 -20.38
CA TYR A 3 16.84 -1.06 -18.97
C TYR A 3 15.64 -1.93 -18.60
N VAL A 4 15.76 -2.69 -17.52
CA VAL A 4 14.64 -3.37 -16.88
C VAL A 4 14.42 -2.78 -15.49
N ILE A 5 13.20 -2.37 -15.20
CA ILE A 5 12.79 -1.81 -13.91
C ILE A 5 11.74 -2.74 -13.29
N VAL A 6 12.00 -3.26 -12.10
CA VAL A 6 11.08 -4.13 -11.36
C VAL A 6 10.35 -3.31 -10.30
N GLY A 7 9.07 -3.05 -10.53
CA GLY A 7 8.19 -2.19 -9.74
C GLY A 7 7.64 -1.02 -10.56
N ASN A 8 6.49 -0.48 -10.14
CA ASN A 8 5.83 0.68 -10.77
C ASN A 8 5.49 1.77 -9.73
N GLY A 9 6.33 1.92 -8.71
CA GLY A 9 6.21 2.98 -7.70
C GLY A 9 6.91 4.28 -8.12
N VAL A 10 7.00 5.23 -7.19
CA VAL A 10 7.67 6.53 -7.42
C VAL A 10 9.10 6.36 -7.90
N ALA A 11 9.89 5.47 -7.28
CA ALA A 11 11.27 5.23 -7.67
C ALA A 11 11.40 4.71 -9.12
N ALA A 12 10.49 3.83 -9.55
CA ALA A 12 10.48 3.29 -10.91
C ALA A 12 10.15 4.36 -11.94
N ASN A 13 9.12 5.18 -11.67
CA ASN A 13 8.67 6.22 -12.59
C ASN A 13 9.68 7.38 -12.67
N SER A 14 10.23 7.82 -11.55
CA SER A 14 11.30 8.82 -11.54
C SER A 14 12.57 8.33 -12.25
N ALA A 15 12.91 7.05 -12.12
CA ALA A 15 14.02 6.47 -12.88
C ALA A 15 13.73 6.42 -14.38
N ALA A 16 12.51 6.02 -14.79
CA ALA A 16 12.13 6.01 -16.19
C ALA A 16 12.16 7.42 -16.81
N GLU A 17 11.68 8.44 -16.10
CA GLU A 17 11.81 9.85 -16.52
C GLU A 17 13.26 10.28 -16.67
N ALA A 18 14.12 9.96 -15.70
CA ALA A 18 15.54 10.30 -15.74
C ALA A 18 16.27 9.59 -16.89
N ILE A 19 15.93 8.33 -17.15
CA ILE A 19 16.43 7.59 -18.31
C ILE A 19 15.96 8.27 -19.59
N ARG A 20 14.69 8.67 -19.71
CA ARG A 20 14.20 9.35 -20.92
C ARG A 20 14.85 10.70 -21.19
N LYS A 21 15.31 11.39 -20.15
CA LYS A 21 16.09 12.64 -20.28
C LYS A 21 17.54 12.41 -20.71
N THR A 22 18.10 11.22 -20.53
CA THR A 22 19.55 10.95 -20.69
C THR A 22 19.90 9.88 -21.74
N ASP A 23 19.04 8.89 -21.97
CA ASP A 23 19.11 7.87 -23.02
C ASP A 23 17.73 7.73 -23.71
N VAL A 24 17.49 8.59 -24.71
CA VAL A 24 16.25 8.61 -25.51
C VAL A 24 16.10 7.34 -26.35
N ALA A 25 17.20 6.77 -26.83
CA ALA A 25 17.20 5.59 -27.71
C ALA A 25 17.14 4.26 -26.94
N GLY A 26 17.45 4.26 -25.64
CA GLY A 26 17.41 3.07 -24.79
C GLY A 26 15.99 2.50 -24.63
N SER A 27 15.88 1.18 -24.62
CA SER A 27 14.63 0.49 -24.29
C SER A 27 14.43 0.46 -22.77
N VAL A 28 13.21 0.74 -22.32
CA VAL A 28 12.83 0.69 -20.90
C VAL A 28 11.64 -0.24 -20.78
N THR A 29 11.83 -1.36 -20.07
CA THR A 29 10.75 -2.29 -19.72
C THR A 29 10.51 -2.19 -18.22
N MET A 30 9.26 -1.95 -17.83
CA MET A 30 8.84 -1.83 -16.43
C MET A 30 7.89 -2.96 -16.07
N LEU A 31 8.29 -3.83 -15.15
CA LEU A 31 7.55 -5.02 -14.74
C LEU A 31 6.92 -4.80 -13.37
N SER A 32 5.62 -5.01 -13.24
CA SER A 32 4.91 -4.76 -11.98
C SER A 32 3.83 -5.79 -11.71
N ARG A 33 3.84 -6.34 -10.49
CA ARG A 33 2.75 -7.21 -10.00
C ARG A 33 1.41 -6.47 -9.82
N SER A 34 1.45 -5.14 -9.73
CA SER A 34 0.24 -4.32 -9.66
C SER A 34 -0.55 -4.43 -10.96
N ARG A 35 -1.88 -4.45 -10.86
CA ARG A 35 -2.80 -4.33 -12.01
C ARG A 35 -3.09 -2.87 -12.38
N HIS A 36 -2.62 -1.93 -11.58
CA HIS A 36 -2.84 -0.50 -11.72
C HIS A 36 -1.56 0.23 -12.16
N CYS A 37 -1.74 1.30 -12.93
CA CYS A 37 -0.67 2.24 -13.29
C CYS A 37 -0.11 2.98 -12.06
N PHE A 38 0.87 3.87 -12.23
CA PHE A 38 1.46 4.56 -11.09
C PHE A 38 0.47 5.52 -10.43
N TYR A 39 0.24 5.33 -9.13
CA TYR A 39 -0.72 6.10 -8.34
C TYR A 39 -0.12 6.61 -7.02
N TYR A 40 -0.73 7.65 -6.45
CA TYR A 40 -0.36 8.24 -5.18
C TYR A 40 -0.91 7.41 -4.01
N VAL A 41 -0.09 6.49 -3.49
CA VAL A 41 -0.43 5.58 -2.38
C VAL A 41 -1.03 6.28 -1.14
N PRO A 42 -0.58 7.48 -0.71
CA PRO A 42 -1.20 8.15 0.43
C PRO A 42 -2.67 8.57 0.23
N ALA A 43 -3.22 8.50 -0.98
CA ALA A 43 -4.66 8.70 -1.21
C ALA A 43 -5.52 7.46 -0.91
N LEU A 44 -4.92 6.32 -0.55
CA LEU A 44 -5.68 5.11 -0.24
C LEU A 44 -6.74 5.28 0.87
N PRO A 45 -6.51 6.04 1.96
CA PRO A 45 -7.56 6.32 2.95
C PRO A 45 -8.76 7.10 2.37
N GLU A 46 -8.53 8.03 1.45
CA GLU A 46 -9.60 8.81 0.78
C GLU A 46 -10.38 7.93 -0.21
N TYR A 47 -9.68 7.05 -0.93
CA TYR A 47 -10.29 6.00 -1.75
C TYR A 47 -11.15 5.07 -0.88
N LEU A 48 -10.58 4.62 0.25
CA LEU A 48 -11.28 3.79 1.22
C LEU A 48 -12.49 4.52 1.81
N ALA A 49 -12.47 5.84 1.96
CA ALA A 49 -13.60 6.64 2.40
C ALA A 49 -14.68 6.86 1.32
N GLY A 50 -14.37 6.58 0.05
CA GLY A 50 -15.24 6.84 -1.10
C GLY A 50 -15.18 8.29 -1.60
N GLU A 51 -14.14 9.05 -1.21
CA GLU A 51 -13.96 10.46 -1.59
C GLU A 51 -13.23 10.62 -2.93
N LYS A 52 -12.46 9.60 -3.30
CA LYS A 52 -11.72 9.55 -4.57
C LYS A 52 -11.99 8.23 -5.26
N GLY A 53 -12.06 8.25 -6.58
CA GLY A 53 -11.90 7.08 -7.44
C GLY A 53 -10.43 6.88 -7.81
N VAL A 54 -10.10 5.70 -8.35
CA VAL A 54 -8.71 5.33 -8.73
C VAL A 54 -8.06 6.35 -9.67
N ARG A 55 -8.85 6.91 -10.60
CA ARG A 55 -8.37 7.91 -11.57
C ARG A 55 -7.91 9.22 -10.90
N ASP A 56 -8.52 9.61 -9.79
CA ASP A 56 -8.25 10.90 -9.13
C ASP A 56 -6.86 10.95 -8.49
N PHE A 57 -6.25 9.79 -8.25
CA PHE A 57 -4.90 9.68 -7.69
C PHE A 57 -3.96 8.84 -8.56
N THR A 58 -4.34 8.55 -9.80
CA THR A 58 -3.43 7.99 -10.81
C THR A 58 -2.54 9.12 -11.34
N LEU A 59 -1.23 8.98 -11.18
CA LEU A 59 -0.25 10.01 -11.55
C LEU A 59 0.19 9.87 -13.00
N HIS A 60 0.43 8.63 -13.45
CA HIS A 60 0.70 8.31 -14.86
C HIS A 60 -0.31 7.28 -15.33
N ASP A 61 -1.09 7.62 -16.35
CA ASP A 61 -1.96 6.68 -17.04
C ASP A 61 -1.19 5.91 -18.14
N LEU A 62 -1.85 4.96 -18.81
CA LEU A 62 -1.22 4.18 -19.89
C LEU A 62 -0.65 5.07 -21.01
N SER A 63 -1.35 6.16 -21.34
CA SER A 63 -0.94 7.09 -22.40
C SER A 63 0.39 7.77 -22.09
N TRP A 64 0.69 8.00 -20.81
CA TRP A 64 1.98 8.55 -20.39
C TRP A 64 3.13 7.57 -20.71
N TYR A 65 2.96 6.28 -20.45
CA TYR A 65 4.00 5.28 -20.73
C TYR A 65 4.21 5.12 -22.24
N GLU A 66 3.12 5.10 -23.02
CA GLU A 66 3.17 5.05 -24.48
C GLU A 66 3.93 6.24 -25.08
N ARG A 67 3.57 7.47 -24.67
CA ARG A 67 4.25 8.69 -25.15
C ARG A 67 5.73 8.74 -24.77
N ASN A 68 6.10 8.12 -23.66
CA ASN A 68 7.49 8.03 -23.21
C ASN A 68 8.19 6.76 -23.69
N ALA A 69 7.59 5.96 -24.60
CA ALA A 69 8.17 4.70 -25.09
C ALA A 69 8.66 3.78 -23.96
N ILE A 70 7.87 3.64 -22.89
CA ILE A 70 8.12 2.72 -21.77
C ILE A 70 7.21 1.51 -21.93
N ASP A 71 7.79 0.32 -22.04
CA ASP A 71 7.05 -0.94 -22.09
C ASP A 71 6.62 -1.34 -20.67
N LEU A 72 5.43 -0.89 -20.25
CA LEU A 72 4.84 -1.22 -18.96
C LEU A 72 4.10 -2.56 -19.02
N ARG A 73 4.54 -3.52 -18.20
CA ARG A 73 3.89 -4.82 -18.00
C ARG A 73 3.28 -4.92 -16.61
N LEU A 74 1.98 -4.66 -16.54
CA LEU A 74 1.16 -4.82 -15.33
C LEU A 74 0.79 -6.29 -15.12
N GLY A 75 0.52 -6.67 -13.87
CA GLY A 75 0.24 -8.06 -13.47
C GLY A 75 1.44 -9.02 -13.58
N VAL A 76 2.64 -8.53 -13.89
CA VAL A 76 3.85 -9.34 -14.01
C VAL A 76 4.63 -9.34 -12.70
N GLU A 77 4.64 -10.46 -12.01
CA GLU A 77 5.41 -10.65 -10.78
C GLU A 77 6.78 -11.26 -11.09
N VAL A 78 7.85 -10.48 -10.90
CA VAL A 78 9.22 -11.00 -10.98
C VAL A 78 9.54 -11.86 -9.75
N THR A 79 9.99 -13.08 -9.96
CA THR A 79 10.29 -14.07 -8.90
C THR A 79 11.76 -14.40 -8.77
N ALA A 80 12.58 -14.12 -9.79
CA ALA A 80 14.02 -14.35 -9.73
C ALA A 80 14.80 -13.32 -10.56
N VAL A 81 16.06 -13.11 -10.17
CA VAL A 81 17.06 -12.33 -10.90
C VAL A 81 18.28 -13.22 -11.09
N ASP A 82 18.71 -13.40 -12.33
CA ASP A 82 19.98 -14.03 -12.67
C ASP A 82 20.99 -12.92 -13.04
N PRO A 83 21.92 -12.55 -12.12
CA PRO A 83 22.90 -11.50 -12.38
C PRO A 83 24.00 -11.95 -13.34
N VAL A 84 24.24 -13.25 -13.52
CA VAL A 84 25.26 -13.79 -14.44
C VAL A 84 24.73 -13.73 -15.86
N ALA A 85 23.53 -14.26 -16.10
CA ALA A 85 22.85 -14.17 -17.40
C ALA A 85 22.26 -12.78 -17.67
N LYS A 86 22.29 -11.88 -16.68
CA LYS A 86 21.66 -10.55 -16.70
C LYS A 86 20.20 -10.60 -17.15
N SER A 87 19.41 -11.39 -16.45
CA SER A 87 17.98 -11.53 -16.74
C SER A 87 17.12 -11.51 -15.47
N VAL A 88 15.86 -11.16 -15.64
CA VAL A 88 14.83 -11.34 -14.61
C VAL A 88 13.78 -12.32 -15.11
N VAL A 89 13.23 -13.12 -14.20
CA VAL A 89 12.24 -14.16 -14.51
C VAL A 89 10.96 -13.86 -13.75
N ALA A 90 9.83 -13.88 -14.47
CA ALA A 90 8.50 -13.72 -13.89
C ALA A 90 7.87 -15.05 -13.46
N ARG A 91 6.86 -14.94 -12.60
CA ARG A 91 5.92 -16.00 -12.28
C ARG A 91 5.22 -16.42 -13.57
N GLY A 92 5.56 -17.61 -14.07
CA GLY A 92 5.12 -18.11 -15.38
C GLY A 92 6.27 -18.43 -16.34
N GLY A 93 7.51 -18.08 -15.98
CA GLY A 93 8.72 -18.46 -16.72
C GLY A 93 9.15 -17.47 -17.81
N GLU A 94 8.34 -16.46 -18.13
CA GLU A 94 8.75 -15.38 -19.02
C GLU A 94 9.97 -14.64 -18.44
N SER A 95 10.91 -14.24 -19.30
CA SER A 95 12.18 -13.66 -18.89
C SER A 95 12.58 -12.45 -19.73
N TRP A 96 13.23 -11.47 -19.10
CA TRP A 96 13.74 -10.27 -19.74
C TRP A 96 15.23 -10.11 -19.47
N SER A 97 16.03 -10.06 -20.53
CA SER A 97 17.45 -9.69 -20.46
C SER A 97 17.62 -8.19 -20.24
N TYR A 98 18.62 -7.77 -19.49
CA TYR A 98 18.92 -6.36 -19.24
C TYR A 98 20.42 -6.04 -19.39
N ASP A 99 20.72 -4.79 -19.75
CA ASP A 99 22.05 -4.23 -19.54
C ASP A 99 22.15 -3.54 -18.17
N ARG A 100 21.04 -2.96 -17.71
CA ARG A 100 20.89 -2.32 -16.40
C ARG A 100 19.56 -2.74 -15.78
N LEU A 101 19.62 -3.18 -14.53
CA LEU A 101 18.46 -3.58 -13.73
C LEU A 101 18.27 -2.59 -12.58
N LEU A 102 17.03 -2.14 -12.39
CA LEU A 102 16.61 -1.41 -11.19
C LEU A 102 15.56 -2.23 -10.43
N LEU A 103 15.87 -2.55 -9.17
CA LEU A 103 14.90 -3.14 -8.24
C LEU A 103 14.20 -2.02 -7.47
N ALA A 104 12.98 -1.69 -7.87
CA ALA A 104 12.12 -0.66 -7.30
C ALA A 104 10.84 -1.26 -6.69
N THR A 105 10.96 -2.40 -6.02
CA THR A 105 9.84 -3.22 -5.52
C THR A 105 9.07 -2.61 -4.35
N GLY A 106 9.58 -1.53 -3.76
CA GLY A 106 8.95 -0.82 -2.65
C GLY A 106 8.88 -1.63 -1.36
N GLY A 107 7.90 -1.28 -0.51
CA GLY A 107 7.66 -1.91 0.78
C GLY A 107 6.34 -2.67 0.86
N ARG A 108 6.26 -3.58 1.84
CA ARG A 108 5.06 -4.35 2.21
C ARG A 108 4.59 -3.97 3.62
N ALA A 109 3.32 -4.25 3.92
CA ALA A 109 2.82 -4.10 5.28
C ALA A 109 3.60 -5.02 6.24
N ASN A 110 3.90 -4.52 7.44
CA ASN A 110 4.54 -5.31 8.49
C ASN A 110 3.47 -6.13 9.21
N ILE A 111 3.56 -7.46 9.15
CA ILE A 111 2.63 -8.37 9.82
C ILE A 111 3.26 -8.81 11.15
N PRO A 112 2.76 -8.37 12.31
CA PRO A 112 3.29 -8.79 13.60
C PRO A 112 2.98 -10.28 13.87
N PRO A 113 3.83 -11.00 14.64
CA PRO A 113 3.65 -12.41 14.95
C PRO A 113 2.57 -12.61 16.04
N ILE A 114 1.31 -12.37 15.68
CA ILE A 114 0.15 -12.56 16.57
C ILE A 114 -0.52 -13.88 16.21
N LYS A 115 -0.89 -14.68 17.21
CA LYS A 115 -1.65 -15.91 16.97
C LYS A 115 -3.00 -15.57 16.33
N GLY A 116 -3.33 -16.19 15.20
CA GLY A 116 -4.54 -15.89 14.43
C GLY A 116 -4.47 -14.64 13.56
N ILE A 117 -3.28 -14.09 13.29
CA ILE A 117 -3.10 -12.94 12.38
C ILE A 117 -3.51 -13.22 10.92
N ASP A 118 -3.61 -14.49 10.57
CA ASP A 118 -4.08 -15.01 9.28
C ASP A 118 -5.59 -15.36 9.28
N ALA A 119 -6.30 -15.06 10.38
CA ALA A 119 -7.72 -15.32 10.49
C ALA A 119 -8.53 -14.54 9.44
N ASP A 120 -9.63 -15.15 9.00
CA ASP A 120 -10.59 -14.55 8.08
C ASP A 120 -11.12 -13.20 8.62
N GLY A 121 -10.96 -12.13 7.83
CA GLY A 121 -11.31 -10.76 8.20
C GLY A 121 -10.13 -9.90 8.68
N VAL A 122 -8.94 -10.47 8.90
CA VAL A 122 -7.71 -9.71 9.15
C VAL A 122 -7.10 -9.30 7.81
N MET A 123 -6.90 -8.00 7.62
CA MET A 123 -6.45 -7.41 6.36
C MET A 123 -5.41 -6.31 6.60
N THR A 124 -4.61 -6.01 5.58
CA THR A 124 -3.71 -4.86 5.56
C THR A 124 -4.15 -3.86 4.52
N LEU A 125 -3.67 -2.62 4.60
CA LEU A 125 -3.86 -1.61 3.56
C LEU A 125 -2.50 -1.15 3.03
N ARG A 126 -2.15 -1.56 1.80
CA ARG A 126 -0.94 -1.08 1.11
C ARG A 126 -1.18 -0.77 -0.37
N THR A 127 -2.14 -1.43 -1.00
CA THR A 127 -2.46 -1.32 -2.41
C THR A 127 -3.94 -1.04 -2.63
N ILE A 128 -4.32 -0.62 -3.85
CA ILE A 128 -5.73 -0.51 -4.25
C ILE A 128 -6.44 -1.86 -4.08
N ASP A 129 -5.82 -2.97 -4.51
CA ASP A 129 -6.38 -4.31 -4.35
C ASP A 129 -6.63 -4.71 -2.88
N ASP A 130 -5.87 -4.13 -1.94
CA ASP A 130 -6.14 -4.32 -0.51
C ASP A 130 -7.34 -3.48 -0.06
N ALA A 131 -7.44 -2.24 -0.53
CA ALA A 131 -8.57 -1.36 -0.25
C ALA A 131 -9.88 -1.96 -0.80
N ASP A 132 -9.86 -2.49 -2.03
CA ASP A 132 -11.01 -3.18 -2.65
C ASP A 132 -11.49 -4.34 -1.79
N ARG A 133 -10.56 -5.20 -1.33
CA ARG A 133 -10.88 -6.33 -0.43
C ARG A 133 -11.45 -5.86 0.90
N ILE A 134 -10.97 -4.75 1.46
CA ILE A 134 -11.56 -4.16 2.66
C ILE A 134 -12.98 -3.67 2.36
N LEU A 135 -13.20 -2.95 1.25
CA LEU A 135 -14.50 -2.42 0.84
C LEU A 135 -15.54 -3.53 0.66
N GLU A 136 -15.17 -4.63 0.02
CA GLU A 136 -16.02 -5.82 -0.12
C GLU A 136 -16.39 -6.40 1.25
N ARG A 137 -15.43 -6.45 2.18
CA ARG A 137 -15.62 -7.08 3.49
C ARG A 137 -16.40 -6.23 4.49
N ILE A 138 -16.40 -4.90 4.34
CA ILE A 138 -17.10 -4.00 5.27
C ILE A 138 -18.59 -3.85 4.95
N ALA A 139 -19.06 -4.29 3.78
CA ALA A 139 -20.49 -4.21 3.42
C ALA A 139 -21.44 -4.80 4.48
N PRO A 140 -21.16 -5.98 5.10
CA PRO A 140 -21.95 -6.50 6.22
C PRO A 140 -21.47 -6.04 7.61
N ALA A 141 -20.38 -5.28 7.71
CA ALA A 141 -19.73 -4.98 8.98
C ALA A 141 -20.33 -3.73 9.66
N ARG A 142 -20.38 -3.76 11.00
CA ARG A 142 -20.75 -2.58 11.81
C ARG A 142 -19.60 -2.02 12.63
N ARG A 143 -18.54 -2.80 12.80
CA ARG A 143 -17.39 -2.47 13.66
C ARG A 143 -16.12 -2.88 12.96
N VAL A 144 -15.06 -2.12 13.17
CA VAL A 144 -13.71 -2.44 12.72
C VAL A 144 -12.72 -2.18 13.83
N VAL A 145 -11.72 -3.06 13.94
CA VAL A 145 -10.56 -2.86 14.79
C VAL A 145 -9.37 -2.51 13.90
N VAL A 146 -8.76 -1.37 14.16
CA VAL A 146 -7.50 -0.95 13.54
C VAL A 146 -6.36 -1.32 14.49
N VAL A 147 -5.40 -2.09 13.99
CA VAL A 147 -4.21 -2.48 14.74
C VAL A 147 -3.07 -1.52 14.40
N GLY A 148 -2.78 -0.62 15.33
CA GLY A 148 -1.79 0.46 15.21
C GLY A 148 -2.43 1.85 15.17
N GLY A 149 -2.07 2.70 16.13
CA GLY A 149 -2.42 4.12 16.26
C GLY A 149 -1.45 5.05 15.54
N GLY A 150 -0.85 4.58 14.45
CA GLY A 150 -0.02 5.36 13.52
C GLY A 150 -0.84 6.10 12.47
N LEU A 151 -0.21 6.97 11.68
CA LEU A 151 -0.88 7.86 10.71
C LEU A 151 -1.84 7.11 9.78
N LEU A 152 -1.34 6.09 9.08
CA LEU A 152 -2.15 5.27 8.17
C LEU A 152 -3.32 4.59 8.88
N GLY A 153 -3.12 4.09 10.11
CA GLY A 153 -4.18 3.43 10.88
C GLY A 153 -5.30 4.40 11.23
N LEU A 154 -4.95 5.61 11.68
CA LEU A 154 -5.93 6.65 12.03
C LEU A 154 -6.66 7.18 10.79
N GLU A 155 -5.95 7.42 9.69
CA GLU A 155 -6.55 7.88 8.42
C GLU A 155 -7.49 6.82 7.82
N ALA A 156 -7.05 5.57 7.72
CA ALA A 156 -7.88 4.47 7.22
C ALA A 156 -9.08 4.22 8.14
N GLY A 157 -8.87 4.26 9.46
CA GLY A 157 -9.93 4.21 10.45
C GLY A 157 -10.96 5.31 10.21
N ASN A 158 -10.54 6.55 9.95
CA ASN A 158 -11.46 7.64 9.69
C ASN A 158 -12.24 7.44 8.38
N GLY A 159 -11.60 6.92 7.33
CA GLY A 159 -12.28 6.55 6.09
C GLY A 159 -13.39 5.51 6.31
N LEU A 160 -13.11 4.49 7.13
CA LEU A 160 -14.10 3.48 7.51
C LEU A 160 -15.21 4.03 8.40
N ARG A 161 -14.87 4.93 9.33
CA ARG A 161 -15.86 5.67 10.16
C ARG A 161 -16.83 6.47 9.30
N ARG A 162 -16.34 7.15 8.25
CA ARG A 162 -17.18 7.89 7.29
C ARG A 162 -18.15 6.98 6.54
N ARG A 163 -17.87 5.68 6.45
CA ARG A 163 -18.80 4.65 5.94
C ARG A 163 -19.75 4.08 6.99
N GLY A 164 -19.77 4.63 8.20
CA GLY A 164 -20.68 4.25 9.27
C GLY A 164 -20.19 3.11 10.17
N LEU A 165 -18.92 2.69 10.05
CA LEU A 165 -18.36 1.69 10.96
C LEU A 165 -17.97 2.33 12.29
N ALA A 166 -18.24 1.64 13.40
CA ALA A 166 -17.64 1.97 14.69
C ALA A 166 -16.17 1.52 14.70
N VAL A 167 -15.25 2.42 15.01
CA VAL A 167 -13.81 2.20 14.90
C VAL A 167 -13.18 2.12 16.28
N SER A 168 -12.48 1.01 16.54
CA SER A 168 -11.61 0.86 17.71
C SER A 168 -10.16 0.73 17.26
N VAL A 169 -9.26 1.44 17.91
CA VAL A 169 -7.82 1.41 17.61
C VAL A 169 -7.09 0.74 18.77
N ILE A 170 -6.25 -0.23 18.47
CA ILE A 170 -5.36 -0.89 19.43
C ILE A 170 -3.93 -0.45 19.14
N GLU A 171 -3.25 0.13 20.13
CA GLU A 171 -1.87 0.62 20.01
C GLU A 171 -1.02 0.10 21.18
N VAL A 172 0.22 -0.30 20.86
CA VAL A 172 1.20 -0.82 21.81
C VAL A 172 1.83 0.29 22.61
N ALA A 173 2.05 1.46 21.99
CA ALA A 173 2.43 2.66 22.71
C ALA A 173 1.30 3.16 23.62
N ASP A 174 1.67 3.90 24.65
CA ASP A 174 0.75 4.55 25.58
C ASP A 174 0.03 5.78 24.98
N ARG A 175 0.33 6.14 23.73
CA ARG A 175 -0.17 7.33 23.04
C ARG A 175 -0.22 7.14 21.52
N LEU A 176 -1.01 7.97 20.85
CA LEU A 176 -1.12 8.01 19.38
C LEU A 176 0.08 8.71 18.73
N LEU A 177 0.39 8.33 17.49
CA LEU A 177 1.45 8.94 16.68
C LEU A 177 2.79 9.16 17.42
N PRO A 178 3.31 8.17 18.19
CA PRO A 178 4.44 8.40 19.07
C PRO A 178 5.74 8.79 18.36
N ARG A 179 5.83 8.58 17.04
CA ARG A 179 6.96 8.97 16.19
C ARG A 179 6.82 10.36 15.57
N GLN A 180 5.63 10.95 15.57
CA GLN A 180 5.33 12.21 14.89
C GLN A 180 4.98 13.35 15.85
N THR A 181 4.44 13.03 17.02
CA THR A 181 3.94 14.03 17.98
C THR A 181 4.57 13.86 19.36
N ASP A 182 4.50 14.90 20.18
CA ASP A 182 4.77 14.84 21.61
C ASP A 182 3.51 14.35 22.39
N PRO A 183 3.61 14.11 23.71
CA PRO A 183 2.46 13.68 24.50
C PRO A 183 1.28 14.65 24.49
N ALA A 184 1.54 15.97 24.49
CA ALA A 184 0.48 16.98 24.55
C ALA A 184 -0.34 17.00 23.24
N ALA A 185 0.34 17.03 22.10
CA ALA A 185 -0.31 16.96 20.78
C ALA A 185 -1.01 15.62 20.56
N SER A 186 -0.44 14.52 21.06
CA SER A 186 -1.07 13.19 21.00
C SER A 186 -2.39 13.15 21.79
N ALA A 187 -2.42 13.73 23.01
CA ALA A 187 -3.62 13.81 23.83
C ALA A 187 -4.72 14.67 23.18
N LEU A 188 -4.36 15.81 22.58
CA LEU A 188 -5.30 16.64 21.82
C LEU A 188 -5.89 15.87 20.63
N LEU A 189 -5.05 15.18 19.85
CA LEU A 189 -5.49 14.35 18.73
C LEU A 189 -6.43 13.24 19.18
N GLN A 190 -6.07 12.49 20.23
CA GLN A 190 -6.90 11.44 20.79
C GLN A 190 -8.28 11.98 21.16
N GLN A 191 -8.34 13.10 21.90
CA GLN A 191 -9.59 13.70 22.32
C GLN A 191 -10.47 14.11 21.13
N GLN A 192 -9.88 14.63 20.05
CA GLN A 192 -10.62 14.96 18.82
C GLN A 192 -11.18 13.70 18.14
N LEU A 193 -10.38 12.64 18.02
CA LEU A 193 -10.83 11.40 17.40
C LEU A 193 -11.91 10.68 18.24
N GLU A 194 -11.81 10.72 19.56
CA GLU A 194 -12.86 10.22 20.47
C GLU A 194 -14.18 10.97 20.27
N ARG A 195 -14.15 12.31 20.14
CA ARG A 195 -15.34 13.11 19.79
C ARG A 195 -15.92 12.74 18.42
N MET A 196 -15.09 12.27 17.50
CA MET A 196 -15.55 11.77 16.19
C MET A 196 -16.16 10.37 16.26
N GLY A 197 -16.07 9.67 17.40
CA GLY A 197 -16.64 8.34 17.64
C GLY A 197 -15.62 7.20 17.63
N PHE A 198 -14.32 7.49 17.70
CA PHE A 198 -13.30 6.45 17.87
C PHE A 198 -13.26 5.95 19.32
N SER A 199 -12.81 4.71 19.50
CA SER A 199 -12.38 4.17 20.79
C SER A 199 -10.92 3.75 20.74
N PHE A 200 -10.19 3.95 21.82
CA PHE A 200 -8.76 3.66 21.89
C PHE A 200 -8.43 2.67 23.00
N HIS A 201 -7.58 1.71 22.68
CA HIS A 201 -6.91 0.83 23.63
C HIS A 201 -5.40 1.05 23.47
N LEU A 202 -4.84 1.89 24.34
CA LEU A 202 -3.42 2.28 24.31
C LEU A 202 -2.64 1.52 25.37
N GLY A 203 -1.33 1.35 25.17
CA GLY A 203 -0.45 0.64 26.09
C GLY A 203 -0.73 -0.86 26.18
N VAL A 204 -1.43 -1.42 25.18
CA VAL A 204 -1.88 -2.82 25.18
C VAL A 204 -1.33 -3.59 23.99
N ARG A 205 -1.20 -4.90 24.14
CA ARG A 205 -0.74 -5.79 23.06
C ARG A 205 -1.80 -6.83 22.75
N ILE A 206 -1.98 -7.11 21.46
CA ILE A 206 -2.83 -8.20 21.00
C ILE A 206 -2.09 -9.51 21.26
N ARG A 207 -2.70 -10.40 22.05
CA ARG A 207 -2.17 -11.74 22.32
C ARG A 207 -2.59 -12.74 21.24
N GLU A 208 -3.86 -12.70 20.85
CA GLU A 208 -4.47 -13.65 19.93
C GLU A 208 -5.68 -13.01 19.25
N ILE A 209 -5.92 -13.38 18.00
CA ILE A 209 -7.14 -13.08 17.24
C ILE A 209 -7.90 -14.39 17.11
N VAL A 210 -9.09 -14.45 17.69
CA VAL A 210 -9.98 -15.62 17.63
C VAL A 210 -11.25 -15.26 16.87
N ARG A 211 -11.76 -16.20 16.09
CA ARG A 211 -13.11 -16.08 15.53
C ARG A 211 -14.09 -16.28 16.68
N TRP A 212 -14.91 -15.27 16.97
CA TRP A 212 -15.98 -15.42 17.95
C TRP A 212 -16.97 -16.46 17.44
N LYS A 213 -17.02 -17.63 18.10
CA LYS A 213 -18.06 -18.62 17.86
C LYS A 213 -19.28 -18.17 18.67
N ASN A 214 -20.37 -17.85 17.98
CA ASN A 214 -21.68 -17.76 18.61
C ASN A 214 -22.09 -19.14 19.13
#